data_AF-A0A7W0K0B2-F1
#
_entry.id   AF-A0A7W0K0B2-F1
#
_cell.length_a   1.000
_cell.length_b   1.000
_cell.length_c   1.000
_cell.angle_alpha   90.00
_cell.angle_beta   90.00
_cell.angle_gamma   90.00
#
_symmetry.space_group_name_H-M   'P 1'
#
loop_
_entity.id
_entity.type
_entity.pdbx_description
1 polymer ?
#
loop_
_entity_poly.entity_id
_entity_poly.type
_entity_poly.pdbx_seq_one_letter_code
_entity_poly.pdbx_strand_id
1 'polypeptide(L)'
;MLDYRVVVETGAAVLAAERAQGDDLERLDGLTERMDSATEFEDYRRADVRFHIGMAEASGAARLVAAMTEVQGQMSDLIARIAHPSEVLRSSNEQHRRLVAALRRGDSAGTVRLVREHIEGTEHILAGLLPEPPARAGRGEGPR
;
A
#
# COMPACT_ATOMS: atom_id res chain seq x y z
N MET A 1 6.09 -2.27 11.89
CA MET A 1 5.26 -1.40 11.04
C MET A 1 5.04 -2.05 9.68
N LEU A 2 6.12 -2.44 8.97
CA LEU A 2 6.04 -3.16 7.71
C LEU A 2 5.29 -4.50 7.80
N ASP A 3 5.64 -5.38 8.75
CA ASP A 3 4.90 -6.65 8.95
C ASP A 3 3.41 -6.44 9.26
N TYR A 4 3.10 -5.40 10.05
CA TYR A 4 1.73 -5.04 10.40
C TYR A 4 0.95 -4.57 9.16
N ARG A 5 1.55 -3.68 8.37
CA ARG A 5 1.00 -3.23 7.07
C ARG A 5 0.73 -4.42 6.16
N VAL A 6 1.71 -5.32 5.99
CA VAL A 6 1.55 -6.53 5.17
C VAL A 6 0.35 -7.35 5.63
N VAL A 7 0.25 -7.65 6.93
CA VAL A 7 -0.86 -8.46 7.47
C VAL A 7 -2.22 -7.77 7.26
N VAL A 8 -2.31 -6.48 7.55
CA VAL A 8 -3.56 -5.71 7.43
C VAL A 8 -4.00 -5.61 5.98
N GLU A 9 -3.11 -5.19 5.08
CA GLU A 9 -3.46 -4.96 3.68
C GLU A 9 -3.75 -6.26 2.93
N THR A 10 -2.95 -7.32 3.15
CA THR A 10 -3.20 -8.61 2.50
C THR A 10 -4.45 -9.30 3.06
N GLY A 11 -4.70 -9.22 4.37
CA GLY A 11 -5.92 -9.74 4.98
C GLY A 11 -7.18 -9.03 4.47
N ALA A 12 -7.12 -7.71 4.35
CA ALA A 12 -8.20 -6.93 3.73
C ALA A 12 -8.43 -7.33 2.27
N ALA A 13 -7.36 -7.47 1.49
CA ALA A 13 -7.45 -7.82 0.07
C ALA A 13 -8.00 -9.23 -0.18
N VAL A 14 -7.67 -10.22 0.65
CA VAL A 14 -8.24 -11.57 0.56
C VAL A 14 -9.73 -11.54 0.82
N LEU A 15 -10.14 -10.95 1.94
CA LEU A 15 -11.57 -10.88 2.29
C LEU A 15 -12.36 -10.02 1.30
N ALA A 16 -11.76 -8.96 0.76
CA ALA A 16 -12.37 -8.17 -0.30
C ALA A 16 -12.52 -8.98 -1.59
N ALA A 17 -11.55 -9.82 -1.97
CA ALA A 17 -11.69 -10.71 -3.12
C ALA A 17 -12.86 -11.70 -2.96
N GLU A 18 -13.13 -12.13 -1.73
CA GLU A 18 -14.24 -13.04 -1.42
C GLU A 18 -15.60 -12.35 -1.36
N ARG A 19 -15.65 -11.05 -1.03
CA ARG A 19 -16.89 -10.38 -0.56
C ARG A 19 -17.28 -9.11 -1.31
N ALA A 20 -16.35 -8.47 -2.01
CA ALA A 20 -16.60 -7.20 -2.68
C ALA A 20 -17.76 -7.32 -3.66
N GLN A 21 -18.64 -6.33 -3.65
CA GLN A 21 -19.76 -6.24 -4.59
C GLN A 21 -19.47 -5.27 -5.74
N GLY A 22 -20.36 -5.20 -6.73
CA GLY A 22 -20.22 -4.30 -7.88
C GLY A 22 -19.91 -2.86 -7.49
N ASP A 23 -20.71 -2.29 -6.59
CA ASP A 23 -20.56 -0.92 -6.10
C ASP A 23 -19.22 -0.67 -5.40
N ASP A 24 -18.66 -1.68 -4.71
CA ASP A 24 -17.33 -1.58 -4.12
C ASP A 24 -16.25 -1.47 -5.20
N LEU A 25 -16.34 -2.31 -6.22
CA LEU A 25 -15.38 -2.35 -7.31
C LEU A 25 -15.44 -1.07 -8.16
N GLU A 26 -16.64 -0.57 -8.44
CA GLU A 26 -16.83 0.71 -9.15
C GLU A 26 -16.24 1.89 -8.37
N ARG A 27 -16.45 1.91 -7.06
CA ARG A 27 -15.85 2.92 -6.17
C ARG A 27 -14.32 2.84 -6.15
N LEU A 28 -13.76 1.63 -6.13
CA LEU A 28 -12.31 1.43 -6.19
C LEU A 28 -11.73 1.87 -7.54
N ASP A 29 -12.37 1.52 -8.65
CA ASP A 29 -11.97 1.98 -9.99
C ASP A 29 -11.97 3.51 -10.06
N GLY A 30 -13.04 4.16 -9.63
CA GLY A 30 -13.13 5.63 -9.61
C GLY A 30 -12.03 6.29 -8.76
N LEU A 31 -11.52 5.62 -7.73
CA LEU A 31 -10.37 6.10 -6.96
C LEU A 31 -9.05 5.97 -7.75
N THR A 32 -8.89 4.91 -8.55
CA THR A 32 -7.73 4.80 -9.47
C THR A 32 -7.77 5.86 -10.58
N GLU A 33 -8.96 6.21 -11.07
CA GLU A 33 -9.13 7.31 -12.04
C GLU A 33 -8.78 8.66 -11.41
N ARG A 34 -9.25 8.91 -10.18
CA ARG A 34 -8.90 10.14 -9.45
C ARG A 34 -7.40 10.27 -9.18
N MET A 35 -6.72 9.16 -8.87
CA MET A 35 -5.26 9.15 -8.76
C MET A 35 -4.59 9.47 -10.10
N ASP A 36 -5.13 9.01 -11.22
CA ASP A 36 -4.59 9.27 -12.55
C ASP A 36 -4.76 10.73 -13.00
N SER A 37 -5.90 11.33 -12.64
CA SER A 37 -6.22 12.72 -12.98
C SER A 37 -5.65 13.75 -12.00
N ALA A 38 -5.00 13.32 -10.91
CA ALA A 38 -4.49 14.23 -9.89
C ALA A 38 -3.34 15.08 -10.44
N THR A 39 -3.45 16.39 -10.31
CA THR A 39 -2.38 17.34 -10.68
C THR A 39 -1.44 17.63 -9.52
N GLU A 40 -1.96 17.56 -8.30
CA GLU A 40 -1.22 17.79 -7.06
C GLU A 40 -1.04 16.49 -6.28
N PHE A 41 0.11 16.36 -5.62
CA PHE A 41 0.41 15.16 -4.82
C PHE A 41 -0.60 14.93 -3.68
N GLU A 42 -1.11 16.00 -3.06
CA GLU A 42 -2.09 15.88 -1.97
C GLU A 42 -3.39 15.21 -2.45
N ASP A 43 -3.85 15.54 -3.66
CA ASP A 43 -5.06 14.95 -4.25
C ASP A 43 -4.85 13.48 -4.60
N TYR A 44 -3.67 13.15 -5.16
CA TYR A 44 -3.25 11.76 -5.35
C TYR A 44 -3.28 10.99 -4.03
N ARG A 45 -2.62 11.51 -2.99
CA ARG A 45 -2.48 10.83 -1.70
C ARG A 45 -3.83 10.64 -1.02
N ARG A 46 -4.74 11.61 -1.14
CA ARG A 46 -6.12 11.50 -0.61
C ARG A 46 -6.88 10.37 -1.29
N ALA A 47 -6.77 10.25 -2.62
CA ALA A 47 -7.41 9.17 -3.37
C ALA A 47 -6.79 7.80 -3.05
N ASP A 48 -5.47 7.72 -2.95
CA ASP A 48 -4.70 6.53 -2.56
C ASP A 48 -5.12 6.00 -1.17
N VAL A 49 -5.10 6.86 -0.15
CA VAL A 49 -5.54 6.48 1.21
C VAL A 49 -6.98 5.96 1.18
N ARG A 50 -7.87 6.65 0.45
CA ARG A 50 -9.27 6.25 0.34
C ARG A 50 -9.42 4.91 -0.39
N PHE A 51 -8.54 4.59 -1.34
CA PHE A 51 -8.49 3.31 -2.05
C PHE A 51 -8.18 2.17 -1.08
N HIS A 52 -7.10 2.27 -0.31
CA HIS A 52 -6.74 1.23 0.66
C HIS A 52 -7.82 1.03 1.74
N ILE A 53 -8.38 2.11 2.28
CA ILE A 53 -9.52 2.05 3.20
C ILE A 53 -10.75 1.44 2.51
N GLY A 54 -10.98 1.76 1.23
CA GLY A 54 -12.08 1.23 0.43
C GLY A 54 -12.01 -0.27 0.22
N MET A 55 -10.81 -0.79 0.02
CA MET A 55 -10.55 -2.23 -0.03
C MET A 55 -10.83 -2.89 1.32
N ALA A 56 -10.43 -2.25 2.43
CA ALA A 56 -10.77 -2.74 3.76
C ALA A 56 -12.28 -2.72 4.04
N GLU A 57 -13.02 -1.73 3.56
CA GLU A 57 -14.49 -1.70 3.66
C GLU A 57 -15.12 -2.84 2.87
N ALA A 58 -14.64 -3.11 1.65
CA ALA A 58 -15.11 -4.19 0.79
C ALA A 58 -14.87 -5.59 1.40
N SER A 59 -13.99 -5.72 2.40
CA SER A 59 -13.83 -6.95 3.19
C SER A 59 -15.00 -7.25 4.13
N GLY A 60 -15.85 -6.26 4.42
CA GLY A 60 -16.92 -6.35 5.43
C GLY A 60 -16.44 -6.48 6.88
N ALA A 61 -15.13 -6.34 7.15
CA ALA A 61 -14.56 -6.50 8.48
C ALA A 61 -14.20 -5.14 9.10
N ALA A 62 -15.07 -4.61 9.97
CA ALA A 62 -14.90 -3.29 10.61
C ALA A 62 -13.54 -3.12 11.34
N ARG A 63 -13.00 -4.19 11.94
CA ARG A 63 -11.67 -4.15 12.58
C ARG A 63 -10.54 -3.96 11.57
N LEU A 64 -10.66 -4.50 10.35
CA LEU A 64 -9.69 -4.27 9.28
C LEU A 64 -9.77 -2.85 8.74
N VAL A 65 -10.96 -2.23 8.70
CA VAL A 65 -11.11 -0.82 8.32
C VAL A 65 -10.36 0.08 9.31
N ALA A 66 -10.52 -0.16 10.61
CA ALA A 66 -9.81 0.59 11.65
C ALA A 66 -8.28 0.40 11.55
N ALA A 67 -7.81 -0.84 11.43
CA ALA A 67 -6.39 -1.14 11.27
C ALA A 67 -5.81 -0.54 9.98
N MET A 68 -6.54 -0.60 8.87
CA MET A 68 -6.13 0.01 7.60
C MET A 68 -6.02 1.53 7.73
N THR A 69 -6.96 2.16 8.42
CA THR A 69 -6.94 3.61 8.66
C THR A 69 -5.69 4.03 9.45
N GLU A 70 -5.34 3.26 10.48
CA GLU A 70 -4.11 3.47 11.26
C GLU A 70 -2.86 3.33 10.38
N VAL A 71 -2.77 2.23 9.61
CA VAL A 71 -1.66 1.97 8.69
C VAL A 71 -1.51 3.11 7.69
N GLN A 72 -2.59 3.56 7.07
CA GLN A 72 -2.56 4.63 6.07
C GLN A 72 -2.21 5.99 6.68
N GLY A 73 -2.55 6.25 7.94
CA GLY A 73 -2.09 7.43 8.68
C GLY A 73 -0.57 7.43 8.84
N GLN A 74 -0.01 6.33 9.37
CA GLN A 74 1.43 6.18 9.55
C GLN A 74 2.21 6.24 8.22
N MET A 75 1.68 5.62 7.16
CA MET A 75 2.28 5.66 5.83
C MET A 75 2.25 7.07 5.24
N SER A 76 1.18 7.83 5.45
CA SER A 76 1.07 9.20 4.95
C SER A 76 2.13 10.11 5.57
N ASP A 77 2.41 9.97 6.87
CA ASP A 77 3.46 10.73 7.56
C ASP A 77 4.87 10.44 7.01
N LEU A 78 5.13 9.18 6.61
CA LEU A 78 6.41 8.80 6.02
C LEU A 78 6.52 9.26 4.56
N ILE A 79 5.49 9.03 3.77
CA ILE A 79 5.48 9.39 2.34
C ILE A 79 5.57 10.91 2.18
N ALA A 80 4.96 11.70 3.07
CA ALA A 80 5.07 13.17 3.03
C ALA A 80 6.53 13.70 3.13
N ARG A 81 7.49 12.87 3.56
CA ARG A 81 8.90 13.25 3.75
C ARG A 81 9.79 12.90 2.56
N ILE A 82 9.25 12.28 1.52
CA ILE A 82 10.03 11.78 0.37
C ILE A 82 9.72 12.57 -0.90
N ALA A 83 10.47 12.34 -1.97
CA ALA A 83 10.14 12.88 -3.29
C ALA A 83 9.07 12.01 -3.96
N HIS A 84 8.24 12.63 -4.82
CA HIS A 84 7.10 12.00 -5.46
C HIS A 84 7.16 12.08 -6.99
N PRO A 85 8.14 11.44 -7.66
CA PRO A 85 8.24 11.49 -9.11
C PRO A 85 6.96 10.95 -9.77
N SER A 86 6.51 11.61 -10.84
CA SER A 86 5.28 11.23 -11.55
C SER A 86 5.30 9.78 -12.08
N GLU A 87 6.48 9.27 -12.44
CA GLU A 87 6.66 7.88 -12.87
C GLU A 87 6.37 6.88 -11.74
N VAL A 88 6.84 7.18 -10.51
CA VAL A 88 6.58 6.36 -9.32
C VAL A 88 5.08 6.34 -9.00
N LEU A 89 4.43 7.51 -9.00
CA LEU A 89 3.00 7.62 -8.72
C LEU A 89 2.15 6.85 -9.77
N ARG A 90 2.56 6.92 -11.04
CA ARG A 90 1.91 6.20 -12.15
C ARG A 90 2.08 4.68 -12.01
N SER A 91 3.29 4.22 -11.70
CA SER A 91 3.55 2.79 -11.47
C SER A 91 2.75 2.25 -10.28
N SER A 92 2.68 3.01 -9.20
CA SER A 92 1.85 2.69 -8.02
C SER A 92 0.37 2.61 -8.40
N ASN A 93 -0.15 3.59 -9.16
CA ASN A 93 -1.56 3.56 -9.58
C ASN A 93 -1.88 2.39 -10.52
N GLU A 94 -0.92 1.97 -11.35
CA GLU A 94 -1.09 0.77 -12.17
C GLU A 94 -1.16 -0.52 -11.34
N GLN A 95 -0.43 -0.60 -10.24
CA GLN A 95 -0.60 -1.69 -9.26
C GLN A 95 -2.00 -1.69 -8.65
N HIS A 96 -2.57 -0.52 -8.34
CA HIS A 96 -3.95 -0.41 -7.85
C HIS A 96 -4.97 -0.93 -8.87
N ARG A 97 -4.83 -0.56 -10.16
CA ARG A 97 -5.72 -1.08 -11.23
C ARG A 97 -5.62 -2.60 -11.36
N ARG A 98 -4.41 -3.15 -11.32
CA ARG A 98 -4.18 -4.61 -11.32
C ARG A 98 -4.87 -5.28 -10.12
N LEU A 99 -4.84 -4.62 -8.96
CA LEU A 99 -5.48 -5.12 -7.74
C LEU A 99 -7.02 -5.12 -7.87
N VAL A 100 -7.65 -4.05 -8.38
CA VAL A 100 -9.11 -4.03 -8.61
C VAL A 100 -9.51 -5.12 -9.60
N ALA A 101 -8.74 -5.31 -10.67
CA ALA A 101 -8.98 -6.40 -11.62
C ALA A 101 -8.90 -7.79 -10.96
N ALA A 102 -7.98 -8.00 -10.01
CA ALA A 102 -7.88 -9.25 -9.26
C ALA A 102 -9.06 -9.44 -8.28
N LEU A 103 -9.47 -8.38 -7.57
CA LEU A 103 -10.65 -8.37 -6.71
C LEU A 103 -11.92 -8.75 -7.50
N ARG A 104 -12.10 -8.16 -8.69
CA ARG A 104 -13.23 -8.47 -9.59
C ARG A 104 -13.30 -9.94 -10.01
N ARG A 105 -12.17 -10.63 -10.10
CA ARG A 105 -12.11 -12.06 -10.44
C ARG A 105 -12.23 -12.97 -9.21
N GLY A 106 -12.30 -12.43 -8.00
CA GLY A 106 -12.22 -13.18 -6.75
C GLY A 106 -10.86 -13.86 -6.54
N ASP A 107 -9.80 -13.35 -7.17
CA ASP A 107 -8.47 -13.95 -7.18
C ASP A 107 -7.69 -13.62 -5.91
N SER A 108 -8.05 -14.26 -4.79
CA SER A 108 -7.43 -14.02 -3.48
C SER A 108 -5.91 -14.23 -3.47
N ALA A 109 -5.40 -15.22 -4.20
CA ALA A 109 -3.97 -15.45 -4.28
C ALA A 109 -3.25 -14.35 -5.08
N GLY A 110 -3.88 -13.91 -6.18
CA GLY A 110 -3.41 -12.79 -6.98
C GLY A 110 -3.39 -11.47 -6.20
N THR A 111 -4.42 -11.20 -5.39
CA THR A 111 -4.49 -9.96 -4.60
C THR A 111 -3.39 -9.92 -3.54
N VAL A 112 -3.10 -11.03 -2.85
CA VAL A 112 -1.98 -11.11 -1.89
C VAL A 112 -0.65 -10.81 -2.57
N ARG A 113 -0.40 -11.40 -3.74
CA ARG A 113 0.84 -11.15 -4.50
C ARG A 113 1.00 -9.69 -4.90
N LEU A 114 -0.06 -9.09 -5.43
CA LEU A 114 -0.05 -7.69 -5.88
C LEU A 114 0.13 -6.71 -4.72
N VAL A 115 -0.53 -6.94 -3.58
CA VAL A 115 -0.35 -6.11 -2.38
C VAL A 115 1.07 -6.20 -1.84
N ARG A 116 1.68 -7.40 -1.83
CA ARG A 116 3.09 -7.55 -1.41
C ARG A 116 4.05 -6.81 -2.34
N GLU A 117 3.90 -6.98 -3.65
CA GLU A 117 4.70 -6.26 -4.66
C GLU A 117 4.60 -4.73 -4.46
N HIS A 118 3.39 -4.23 -4.21
CA HIS A 118 3.13 -2.81 -3.96
C HIS A 118 3.80 -2.30 -2.66
N ILE A 119 3.69 -3.07 -1.57
CA ILE A 119 4.33 -2.74 -0.30
C ILE A 119 5.85 -2.72 -0.44
N GLU A 120 6.43 -3.77 -1.04
CA GLU A 120 7.87 -3.89 -1.28
C GLU A 120 8.40 -2.72 -2.12
N GLY A 121 7.67 -2.31 -3.16
CA GLY A 121 8.01 -1.13 -3.96
C GLY A 121 8.05 0.15 -3.13
N THR A 122 7.07 0.34 -2.25
CA THR A 122 7.03 1.50 -1.34
C THR A 122 8.18 1.46 -0.34
N GLU A 123 8.45 0.29 0.24
CA GLU A 123 9.53 0.06 1.19
C GLU A 123 10.90 0.36 0.59
N HIS A 124 11.14 -0.07 -0.65
CA HIS A 124 12.40 0.19 -1.34
C HIS A 124 12.68 1.69 -1.46
N ILE A 125 11.65 2.48 -1.80
CA ILE A 125 11.75 3.94 -1.91
C ILE A 125 12.03 4.57 -0.53
N LEU A 126 11.34 4.12 0.51
CA LEU A 126 11.55 4.61 1.88
C LEU A 126 12.94 4.23 2.43
N ALA A 127 13.42 3.02 2.13
CA ALA A 127 14.71 2.51 2.59
C ALA A 127 15.88 3.22 1.91
N GLY A 128 15.76 3.61 0.64
CA GLY A 128 16.77 4.40 -0.08
C GLY A 128 17.06 5.79 0.53
N LEU A 129 16.30 6.19 1.55
CA LEU A 129 16.41 7.46 2.26
C LEU A 129 16.88 7.30 3.72
N LEU A 130 17.02 6.06 4.22
CA LEU A 130 17.60 5.80 5.54
C LEU A 130 19.14 5.74 5.41
N PRO A 131 19.90 6.41 6.30
CA PRO A 131 21.35 6.23 6.33
C PRO A 131 21.68 4.75 6.61
N GLU A 132 22.74 4.23 5.97
CA GLU A 132 23.22 2.87 6.23
C GLU A 132 23.36 2.65 7.74
N PRO A 133 22.88 1.51 8.28
CA PRO A 133 23.13 1.19 9.67
C PRO A 133 24.66 1.19 9.91
N PRO A 134 25.15 1.75 11.02
CA PRO A 134 26.58 1.81 11.26
C PRO A 134 27.17 0.41 11.16
N ALA A 135 28.21 0.26 10.33
CA ALA A 135 28.92 -1.00 10.15
C ALA A 135 29.22 -1.58 11.54
N ARG A 136 28.78 -2.81 11.80
CA ARG A 136 29.07 -3.48 13.06
C ARG A 136 30.58 -3.46 13.24
N ALA A 137 31.05 -2.68 14.22
CA ALA A 137 32.46 -2.62 14.57
C ALA A 137 32.92 -4.07 14.78
N GLY A 138 33.85 -4.50 13.92
CA GLY A 138 34.47 -5.81 14.02
C GLY A 138 34.94 -6.00 15.46
N ARG A 139 34.62 -7.15 16.05
CA ARG A 139 35.21 -7.56 17.32
C ARG A 139 36.71 -7.61 17.10
N GLY A 140 37.40 -6.55 17.48
CA GLY A 140 38.85 -6.49 17.47
C GLY A 140 39.36 -7.59 18.40
N GLU A 141 40.08 -8.54 17.81
CA GLU A 141 40.95 -9.45 18.53
C GLU A 141 41.91 -8.62 19.40
N GLY A 142 41.85 -8.80 20.71
CA GLY A 142 42.79 -8.18 21.64
C GLY A 142 44.17 -8.81 21.50
N PRO A 143 45.27 -8.04 21.58
CA PRO A 143 46.61 -8.61 21.53
C PRO A 143 46.95 -9.29 22.87
N ARG A 144 47.67 -10.40 22.73
CA ARG A 144 48.16 -11.30 23.78
C ARG A 144 49.20 -10.66 24.70
#